data_AF-A0A0Q5E722-F1
#
_entry.id   AF-A0A0Q5E722-F1
#
_cell.length_a   1.000
_cell.length_b   1.000
_cell.length_c   1.000
_cell.angle_alpha   90.00
_cell.angle_beta   90.00
_cell.angle_gamma   90.00
#
_symmetry.space_group_name_H-M   'P 1'
#
loop_
_entity.id
_entity.type
_entity.pdbx_description
1 polymer ?
#
loop_
_entity_poly.entity_id
_entity_poly.type
_entity_poly.pdbx_seq_one_letter_code
_entity_poly.pdbx_strand_id
1 'polypeptide(L)'
;MPTYFPPWLWLTASVLAGWLLGVLSYERWCKAMRARRALLARQAELAYLAEQEREACAIHDALLQGMQGILLSFQSVGQRLPSGCAERAAIERLLDQGDAALADGRQRLQALRTPAGRGAGAATPPRS
;
A
#
# COMPACT_ATOMS: atom_id res chain seq x y z
N MET A 1 -72.09 -0.58 -25.91
CA MET A 1 -71.81 -1.91 -25.33
C MET A 1 -70.77 -1.71 -24.23
N PRO A 2 -71.13 -1.70 -22.94
CA PRO A 2 -70.11 -1.65 -21.89
C PRO A 2 -69.29 -2.94 -21.98
N THR A 3 -68.02 -2.82 -22.33
CA THR A 3 -67.04 -3.91 -22.24
C THR A 3 -66.77 -4.16 -20.76
N TYR A 4 -67.51 -5.11 -20.18
CA TYR A 4 -67.22 -5.61 -18.85
C TYR A 4 -65.87 -6.32 -18.88
N PHE A 5 -64.85 -5.66 -18.35
CA PHE A 5 -63.55 -6.29 -18.18
C PHE A 5 -63.67 -7.42 -17.15
N PRO A 6 -63.18 -8.63 -17.46
CA PRO A 6 -63.21 -9.74 -16.52
C PRO A 6 -62.43 -9.40 -15.23
N PRO A 7 -63.03 -9.58 -14.03
CA PRO A 7 -62.44 -9.14 -12.77
C PRO A 7 -61.11 -9.86 -12.42
N TRP A 8 -60.87 -11.05 -12.98
CA TRP A 8 -59.64 -11.80 -12.78
C TRP A 8 -58.42 -11.17 -13.50
N LEU A 9 -58.62 -10.40 -14.57
CA LEU A 9 -57.54 -9.66 -15.25
C LEU A 9 -57.01 -8.52 -14.37
N TRP A 10 -57.89 -7.84 -13.64
CA TRP A 10 -57.51 -6.81 -12.68
C TRP A 10 -56.71 -7.37 -11.49
N LEU A 11 -57.10 -8.56 -11.01
CA LEU A 11 -56.38 -9.27 -9.94
C LEU A 11 -54.99 -9.72 -10.40
N THR A 12 -54.88 -10.35 -11.57
CA THR A 12 -53.58 -10.80 -12.12
C THR A 12 -52.67 -9.63 -12.45
N ALA A 13 -53.21 -8.52 -12.99
CA ALA A 13 -52.46 -7.28 -13.21
C ALA A 13 -51.94 -6.68 -11.89
N SER A 14 -52.74 -6.70 -10.82
CA SER A 14 -52.33 -6.20 -9.50
C SER A 14 -51.24 -7.06 -8.86
N VAL A 15 -51.34 -8.39 -9.01
CA VAL A 15 -50.31 -9.33 -8.53
C VAL A 15 -49.00 -9.15 -9.30
N LEU A 16 -49.07 -9.04 -10.63
CA LEU A 16 -47.90 -8.78 -11.48
C LEU A 16 -47.26 -7.43 -11.16
N ALA A 17 -48.06 -6.38 -10.97
CA ALA A 17 -47.57 -5.06 -10.59
C ALA A 17 -46.87 -5.11 -9.22
N GLY A 18 -47.46 -5.79 -8.23
CA GLY A 18 -46.84 -5.97 -6.91
C GLY A 18 -45.54 -6.77 -6.98
N TRP A 19 -45.51 -7.85 -7.76
CA TRP A 19 -44.31 -8.65 -7.97
C TRP A 19 -43.19 -7.84 -8.65
N LEU A 20 -43.52 -7.10 -9.71
CA LEU A 20 -42.58 -6.22 -10.40
C LEU A 20 -42.04 -5.12 -9.49
N LEU A 21 -42.91 -4.50 -8.68
CA LEU A 21 -42.50 -3.50 -7.70
C LEU A 21 -41.56 -4.11 -6.65
N GLY A 22 -41.89 -5.31 -6.16
CA GLY A 22 -41.08 -6.04 -5.19
C GLY A 22 -39.68 -6.34 -5.73
N VAL A 23 -39.58 -6.85 -6.96
CA VAL A 23 -38.30 -7.14 -7.63
C VAL A 23 -37.47 -5.86 -7.81
N LEU A 24 -38.07 -4.78 -8.34
CA LEU A 24 -37.36 -3.51 -8.54
C LEU A 24 -36.88 -2.90 -7.21
N SER A 25 -37.69 -3.01 -6.16
CA SER A 25 -37.35 -2.55 -4.82
C SER A 25 -36.19 -3.36 -4.24
N TYR A 26 -36.23 -4.68 -4.41
CA TYR A 26 -35.19 -5.59 -3.95
C TYR A 26 -33.86 -5.34 -4.66
N GLU A 27 -33.87 -5.15 -5.98
CA GLU A 27 -32.65 -4.82 -6.73
C GLU A 27 -32.03 -3.49 -6.28
N ARG A 28 -32.86 -2.45 -6.10
CA ARG A 28 -32.39 -1.15 -5.60
C ARG A 28 -31.80 -1.27 -4.21
N TRP A 29 -32.47 -2.01 -3.31
CA TRP A 29 -31.97 -2.25 -1.96
C TRP A 29 -30.66 -3.02 -1.95
N CYS A 30 -30.54 -4.07 -2.77
CA CYS A 30 -29.33 -4.87 -2.89
C CYS A 30 -28.15 -4.05 -3.45
N LYS A 31 -28.39 -3.21 -4.48
CA LYS A 31 -27.38 -2.29 -5.03
C LYS A 31 -26.92 -1.27 -3.99
N ALA A 32 -27.84 -0.67 -3.23
CA ALA A 32 -27.51 0.25 -2.15
C ALA A 32 -26.66 -0.41 -1.05
N MET A 33 -26.99 -1.66 -0.70
CA MET A 33 -26.25 -2.43 0.30
C MET A 33 -24.84 -2.81 -0.19
N ARG A 34 -24.70 -3.20 -1.46
CA ARG A 34 -23.40 -3.46 -2.10
C ARG A 34 -22.53 -2.20 -2.16
N ALA A 35 -23.11 -1.05 -2.48
CA ALA A 35 -22.38 0.23 -2.49
C ALA A 35 -21.85 0.59 -1.09
N ARG A 36 -22.66 0.40 -0.04
CA ARG A 36 -22.24 0.60 1.36
C ARG A 36 -21.11 -0.35 1.78
N ARG A 37 -21.20 -1.63 1.39
CA ARG A 37 -20.13 -2.61 1.65
C ARG A 37 -18.84 -2.28 0.90
N ALA A 38 -18.94 -1.81 -0.35
CA ALA A 38 -17.78 -1.40 -1.14
C ALA A 38 -17.07 -0.17 -0.54
N LEU A 39 -17.82 0.79 0.02
CA LEU A 39 -17.26 1.94 0.74
C LEU A 39 -16.45 1.51 1.97
N LEU A 40 -17.00 0.60 2.78
CA LEU A 40 -16.31 0.08 3.97
C LEU A 40 -15.09 -0.78 3.59
N ALA A 41 -15.19 -1.61 2.55
CA ALA A 41 -14.07 -2.41 2.06
C ALA A 41 -12.92 -1.53 1.55
N ARG A 42 -13.23 -0.45 0.82
CA ARG A 42 -12.21 0.53 0.38
C ARG A 42 -11.50 1.22 1.53
N GLN A 43 -12.22 1.52 2.62
CA GLN A 43 -11.59 2.09 3.82
C GLN A 43 -10.64 1.10 4.51
N ALA A 44 -11.02 -0.18 4.56
CA ALA A 44 -10.16 -1.23 5.12
C ALA A 44 -8.92 -1.49 4.25
N GLU A 45 -9.06 -1.43 2.92
CA GLU A 45 -7.96 -1.63 1.97
C GLU A 45 -6.90 -0.52 2.09
N LEU A 46 -7.32 0.73 2.28
CA LEU A 46 -6.41 1.85 2.54
C LEU A 46 -5.66 1.72 3.87
N ALA A 47 -6.30 1.14 4.90
CA ALA A 47 -5.64 0.91 6.19
C ALA A 47 -4.57 -0.19 6.10
N TYR A 48 -4.84 -1.27 5.35
CA TYR A 48 -3.89 -2.37 5.16
C TYR A 48 -2.64 -1.95 4.35
N LEU A 49 -2.81 -1.13 3.32
CA LEU A 49 -1.68 -0.58 2.56
C LEU A 49 -0.79 0.33 3.42
N ALA A 50 -1.37 1.07 4.37
CA ALA A 50 -0.62 1.89 5.32
C ALA A 50 0.16 1.07 6.36
N GLU A 51 -0.23 -0.19 6.60
CA GLU A 51 0.49 -1.13 7.46
C GLU A 51 1.63 -1.82 6.71
N GLN A 52 1.45 -2.13 5.42
CA GLN A 52 2.52 -2.72 4.61
C GLN A 52 3.72 -1.79 4.38
N GLU A 53 3.50 -0.47 4.29
CA GLU A 53 4.59 0.52 4.24
C GLU A 53 5.45 0.52 5.53
N ARG A 54 4.87 0.08 6.66
CA ARG A 54 5.57 0.04 7.95
C ARG A 54 6.45 -1.19 8.10
N GLU A 55 6.07 -2.34 7.54
CA GLU A 55 6.90 -3.56 7.55
C GLU A 55 8.15 -3.42 6.68
N ALA A 56 8.04 -2.80 5.50
CA ALA A 56 9.18 -2.61 4.60
C ALA A 56 10.29 -1.77 5.24
N CYS A 57 9.94 -0.71 5.98
CA CYS A 57 10.89 0.15 6.67
C CYS A 57 11.50 -0.54 7.91
N ALA A 58 10.69 -1.28 8.67
CA ALA A 58 11.15 -2.04 9.83
C ALA A 58 12.14 -3.15 9.46
N ILE A 59 11.90 -3.84 8.33
CA ILE A 59 12.83 -4.85 7.80
C ILE A 59 14.12 -4.19 7.30
N HIS A 60 14.03 -3.02 6.67
CA HIS A 60 15.21 -2.32 6.14
C HIS A 60 16.09 -1.74 7.25
N ASP A 61 15.48 -1.23 8.33
CA ASP A 61 16.21 -0.78 9.53
C ASP A 61 16.90 -1.96 10.24
N ALA A 62 16.23 -3.11 10.33
CA ALA A 62 16.84 -4.34 10.82
C ALA A 62 18.02 -4.79 9.95
N LEU A 63 17.95 -4.60 8.63
CA LEU A 63 19.01 -4.92 7.68
C LEU A 63 20.22 -3.97 7.84
N LEU A 64 19.98 -2.66 7.97
CA LEU A 64 21.01 -1.68 8.27
C LEU A 64 21.69 -1.92 9.63
N GLN A 65 20.92 -2.34 10.64
CA GLN A 65 21.45 -2.68 11.96
C GLN A 65 22.29 -3.97 11.92
N GLY A 66 21.85 -4.98 11.17
CA GLY A 66 22.61 -6.23 10.98
C GLY A 66 23.97 -6.00 10.31
N MET A 67 24.02 -5.13 9.30
CA MET A 67 25.29 -4.75 8.65
C MET A 67 26.27 -4.06 9.61
N GLN A 68 25.80 -3.22 10.54
CA GLN A 68 26.67 -2.61 11.54
C GLN A 68 27.30 -3.64 12.49
N GLY A 69 26.56 -4.68 12.88
CA GLY A 69 27.09 -5.78 13.69
C GLY A 69 28.19 -6.58 12.97
N ILE A 70 28.03 -6.78 11.65
CA ILE A 70 29.03 -7.42 10.80
C ILE A 70 30.29 -6.55 10.69
N LEU A 71 30.11 -5.24 10.49
CA LEU A 71 31.20 -4.28 10.36
C LEU A 71 32.08 -4.23 11.64
N LEU A 72 31.45 -4.21 12.82
CA LEU A 72 32.15 -4.27 14.10
C LEU A 72 32.91 -5.59 14.30
N SER A 73 32.34 -6.70 13.83
CA SER A 73 33.00 -8.00 13.87
C SER A 73 34.23 -8.05 12.95
N PHE A 74 34.16 -7.43 11.77
CA PHE A 74 35.32 -7.31 10.87
C PHE A 74 36.42 -6.42 11.44
N GLN A 75 36.08 -5.29 12.08
CA GLN A 75 37.07 -4.44 12.77
C GLN A 75 37.77 -5.20 13.91
N SER A 76 37.01 -5.96 14.70
CA SER A 76 37.54 -6.85 15.75
C SER A 76 38.54 -7.86 15.19
N VAL A 77 38.23 -8.50 14.07
CA VAL A 77 39.13 -9.45 13.40
C VAL A 77 40.38 -8.74 12.85
N GLY A 78 40.22 -7.56 12.23
CA GLY A 78 41.32 -6.76 11.68
C GLY A 78 42.31 -6.26 12.75
N GLN A 79 41.84 -5.93 13.95
CA GLN A 79 42.71 -5.54 15.07
C GLN A 79 43.56 -6.69 15.62
N ARG A 80 43.14 -7.94 15.39
CA ARG A 80 43.91 -9.14 15.77
C ARG A 80 45.01 -9.49 14.77
N LEU A 81 45.06 -8.82 13.60
CA LEU A 81 46.13 -8.99 12.63
C LEU A 81 47.34 -8.08 12.95
N PRO A 82 48.58 -8.55 12.71
CA PRO A 82 49.79 -7.78 12.94
C PRO A 82 49.77 -6.44 12.18
N SER A 83 50.27 -5.37 12.82
CA SER A 83 50.42 -4.06 12.20
C SER A 83 51.37 -4.11 11.00
N GLY A 84 50.89 -3.71 9.82
CA GLY A 84 51.71 -3.60 8.59
C GLY A 84 51.51 -4.70 7.54
N CYS A 85 50.63 -5.68 7.76
CA CYS A 85 50.31 -6.71 6.74
C CYS A 85 49.40 -6.15 5.63
N ALA A 86 49.64 -6.58 4.39
CA ALA A 86 48.83 -6.20 3.24
C ALA A 86 47.35 -6.61 3.40
N GLU A 87 47.08 -7.74 4.08
CA GLU A 87 45.73 -8.20 4.39
C GLU A 87 44.97 -7.23 5.32
N ARG A 88 45.64 -6.59 6.29
CA ARG A 88 45.01 -5.61 7.19
C ARG A 88 44.56 -4.36 6.43
N ALA A 89 45.44 -3.84 5.56
CA ALA A 89 45.12 -2.70 4.72
C ALA A 89 44.01 -3.00 3.69
N ALA A 90 43.93 -4.24 3.20
CA ALA A 90 42.85 -4.67 2.31
C ALA A 90 41.50 -4.75 3.06
N ILE A 91 41.49 -5.25 4.29
CA ILE A 91 40.28 -5.32 5.14
C ILE A 91 39.79 -3.92 5.53
N GLU A 92 40.68 -2.99 5.91
CA GLU A 92 40.32 -1.60 6.21
C GLU A 92 39.69 -0.89 5.00
N ARG A 93 40.23 -1.06 3.79
CA ARG A 93 39.62 -0.47 2.57
C ARG A 93 38.24 -1.05 2.26
N LEU A 94 38.04 -2.35 2.48
CA LEU A 94 36.73 -3.00 2.30
C LEU A 94 35.71 -2.52 3.34
N LEU A 95 36.15 -2.28 4.58
CA LEU A 95 35.35 -1.69 5.64
C LEU A 95 34.90 -0.26 5.28
N ASP A 96 35.81 0.59 4.83
CA ASP A 96 35.51 1.97 4.43
C ASP A 96 34.52 2.02 3.26
N GLN A 97 34.65 1.11 2.29
CA GLN A 97 33.70 0.98 1.17
C GLN A 97 32.31 0.54 1.65
N GLY A 98 32.24 -0.38 2.62
CA GLY A 98 30.99 -0.82 3.25
C GLY A 98 30.28 0.31 4.00
N ASP A 99 31.04 1.13 4.75
CA ASP A 99 30.51 2.29 5.47
C ASP A 99 29.95 3.35 4.51
N ALA A 100 30.66 3.65 3.42
CA ALA A 100 30.20 4.59 2.41
C ALA A 100 28.89 4.12 1.74
N ALA A 101 28.79 2.83 1.41
CA ALA A 101 27.58 2.25 0.81
C ALA A 101 26.38 2.27 1.78
N LEU A 102 26.63 2.02 3.07
CA LEU A 102 25.60 2.12 4.13
C LEU A 102 25.09 3.55 4.32
N ALA A 103 26.00 4.53 4.30
CA ALA A 103 25.66 5.94 4.43
C ALA A 103 24.80 6.43 3.26
N ASP A 104 25.15 6.07 2.01
CA ASP A 104 24.37 6.41 0.82
C ASP A 104 22.99 5.72 0.82
N GLY A 105 22.92 4.45 1.22
CA GLY A 105 21.66 3.73 1.41
C GLY A 105 20.72 4.44 2.40
N ARG A 106 21.24 4.87 3.56
CA ARG A 106 20.49 5.65 4.57
C ARG A 106 19.99 6.98 4.04
N GLN A 107 20.80 7.71 3.27
CA GLN A 107 20.40 9.01 2.74
C GLN A 107 19.27 8.87 1.71
N ARG A 108 19.32 7.85 0.85
CA ARG A 108 18.24 7.53 -0.10
C ARG A 108 16.94 7.14 0.61
N LEU A 109 17.04 6.41 1.74
CA LEU A 109 15.89 6.07 2.59
C LEU A 109 15.27 7.30 3.27
N GLN A 110 16.08 8.22 3.79
CA GLN A 110 15.61 9.47 4.38
C GLN A 110 14.89 10.37 3.36
N ALA A 111 15.34 10.36 2.10
CA ALA A 111 14.66 11.06 1.01
C ALA A 111 13.27 10.48 0.71
N LEU A 112 13.09 9.16 0.79
CA LEU A 112 11.79 8.50 0.64
C LEU A 112 10.84 8.75 1.83
N ARG A 113 11.39 9.01 3.03
CA ARG A 113 10.63 9.33 4.25
C ARG A 113 10.16 10.78 4.32
N THR A 114 10.71 11.69 3.50
CA THR A 114 10.32 13.10 3.47
C THR A 114 9.07 13.26 2.59
N PRO A 115 7.94 13.81 3.10
CA PRO A 115 6.63 13.76 2.43
C PRO A 115 6.50 14.83 1.32
N ALA A 116 7.50 14.97 0.46
CA ALA A 116 7.54 15.95 -0.63
C ALA A 116 7.64 15.24 -1.99
N GLY A 117 6.59 14.51 -2.35
CA GLY A 117 6.50 13.84 -3.65
C GLY A 117 5.10 13.52 -4.16
N ARG A 118 4.03 13.83 -3.41
CA ARG A 118 2.64 13.65 -3.87
C ARG A 118 1.89 14.98 -4.13
N GLY A 119 2.60 16.11 -4.18
CA GLY A 119 1.99 17.44 -4.30
C GLY A 119 2.50 18.38 -5.40
N ALA A 120 3.53 18.02 -6.17
CA ALA A 120 4.21 18.97 -7.08
C ALA A 120 4.14 18.59 -8.58
N GLY A 121 3.05 17.95 -9.03
CA GLY A 121 2.88 17.53 -10.43
C GLY A 121 1.52 17.82 -11.07
N ALA A 122 0.60 18.53 -10.41
CA ALA A 122 -0.79 18.69 -10.88
C ALA A 122 -1.29 20.15 -10.95
N ALA A 123 -0.41 21.09 -11.26
CA ALA A 123 -0.76 22.46 -11.65
C ALA A 123 0.19 22.82 -12.82
N THR A 124 -0.21 23.16 -14.04
CA THR A 124 -1.43 23.75 -14.60
C THR A 124 -1.30 23.59 -16.12
N PRO A 125 -2.32 23.23 -16.92
CA PRO A 125 -2.18 23.31 -18.38
C PRO A 125 -2.26 24.77 -18.84
N PRO A 126 -1.33 25.27 -19.68
CA PRO A 126 -1.51 26.56 -20.34
C PRO A 126 -2.57 26.39 -21.44
N ARG A 127 -3.69 27.09 -21.31
CA ARG A 127 -4.60 27.33 -22.43
C ARG A 127 -4.23 28.65 -23.09
N SER A 128 -3.76 28.49 -24.33
CA SER A 128 -3.72 29.49 -25.41
C SER A 128 -5.06 30.16 -25.64
#